data_AF-A0A2N0DDB5-F1
#
_entry.id   AF-A0A2N0DDB5-F1
#
_cell.length_a   1.000
_cell.length_b   1.000
_cell.length_c   1.000
_cell.angle_alpha   90.00
_cell.angle_beta   90.00
_cell.angle_gamma   90.00
#
_symmetry.space_group_name_H-M   'P 1'
#
loop_
_entity.id
_entity.type
_entity.pdbx_description
1 polymer ?
#
loop_
_entity_poly.entity_id
_entity_poly.type
_entity_poly.pdbx_seq_one_letter_code
_entity_poly.pdbx_strand_id
1 'polypeptide(L)'
;MSWPCARSFPAIHRESHRRNLRNPTDIHKFAHATCEVVLQSLGRPYDKDGEVASKGKVADMLMGRLKEHDFFKRPIPRSASRLDFGSSYLDRQMEEFSHLSTEDLLATLTEFAAYAITRSITDSVKMLSEISVIMASGRGTRNHYLMSRLPEYMPRGLRLTTSDEFGVPAQFREAIKFATLAYATVNQLANNIPAASGATRFGILGKLVQLPRHAKGVTEYAAYGVEPTWP
;
A
#
# COMPACT_ATOMS: atom_id res chain seq x y z
N MET A 1 17.49 -14.89 -7.04
CA MET A 1 16.41 -15.39 -6.15
C MET A 1 15.15 -14.57 -6.39
N SER A 2 14.31 -15.00 -7.32
CA SER A 2 13.03 -14.37 -7.66
C SER A 2 11.93 -14.89 -6.74
N TRP A 3 11.41 -14.03 -5.87
CA TRP A 3 10.24 -14.35 -5.07
C TRP A 3 8.97 -14.11 -5.90
N PRO A 4 8.08 -15.11 -6.07
CA PRO A 4 6.82 -14.89 -6.77
C PRO A 4 5.91 -13.95 -5.97
N CYS A 5 5.14 -13.16 -6.70
CA CYS A 5 4.06 -12.32 -6.16
C CYS A 5 3.19 -13.17 -5.24
N ALA A 6 3.00 -12.71 -3.99
CA ALA A 6 2.26 -13.45 -2.98
C ALA A 6 0.86 -13.82 -3.50
N ARG A 7 0.69 -15.09 -3.90
CA ARG A 7 -0.63 -15.67 -4.11
C ARG A 7 -1.34 -15.64 -2.77
N SER A 8 -2.47 -14.96 -2.75
CA SER A 8 -3.42 -14.91 -1.64
C SER A 8 -3.78 -16.33 -1.18
N PHE A 9 -3.60 -16.60 0.11
CA PHE A 9 -4.20 -17.74 0.79
C PHE A 9 -5.73 -17.68 0.66
N PRO A 10 -6.43 -18.82 0.53
CA PRO A 10 -7.89 -18.85 0.44
C PRO A 10 -8.50 -18.34 1.74
N ALA A 11 -9.19 -17.20 1.67
CA ALA A 11 -9.95 -16.67 2.79
C ALA A 11 -11.26 -17.46 2.92
N ILE A 12 -11.35 -18.28 3.96
CA ILE A 12 -12.61 -18.84 4.45
C ILE A 12 -13.54 -17.67 4.76
N HIS A 13 -14.65 -17.58 4.04
CA HIS A 13 -15.70 -16.58 4.24
C HIS A 13 -16.36 -16.80 5.61
N ARG A 14 -16.18 -15.84 6.52
CA ARG A 14 -17.17 -15.50 7.54
C ARG A 14 -17.33 -13.99 7.62
N GLU A 15 -18.53 -13.58 7.27
CA GLU A 15 -19.09 -12.24 7.40
C GLU A 15 -18.96 -11.75 8.84
N SER A 16 -18.10 -10.77 9.06
CA SER A 16 -18.17 -9.90 10.23
C SER A 16 -17.65 -8.53 9.80
N HIS A 17 -18.44 -7.50 10.11
CA HIS A 17 -18.25 -6.12 9.70
C HIS A 17 -16.81 -5.64 9.91
N ARG A 18 -15.96 -5.72 8.88
CA ARG A 18 -14.62 -5.14 8.90
C ARG A 18 -14.73 -3.64 8.65
N ARG A 19 -14.68 -2.86 9.73
CA ARG A 19 -14.34 -1.43 9.64
C ARG A 19 -12.93 -1.36 9.11
N ASN A 20 -12.79 -0.99 7.83
CA ASN A 20 -11.52 -0.77 7.17
C ASN A 20 -10.66 0.14 8.07
N LEU A 21 -9.47 -0.33 8.43
CA LEU A 21 -8.46 0.49 9.09
C LEU A 21 -8.14 1.63 8.14
N ARG A 22 -8.30 2.87 8.63
CA ARG A 22 -8.12 4.08 7.85
C ARG A 22 -6.70 4.60 8.11
N ASN A 23 -5.94 4.81 7.05
CA ASN A 23 -4.62 5.41 7.06
C ASN A 23 -4.60 6.44 5.93
N PRO A 24 -4.27 7.71 6.22
CA PRO A 24 -4.35 8.80 5.25
C PRO A 24 -3.50 8.63 3.98
N THR A 25 -2.61 7.63 3.89
CA THR A 25 -1.75 7.38 2.72
C THR A 25 -2.08 6.09 1.94
N ASP A 26 -3.25 5.48 2.15
CA ASP A 26 -3.59 4.14 1.60
C ASP A 26 -3.89 4.10 0.09
N ILE A 27 -3.16 4.86 -0.73
CA ILE A 27 -3.19 4.69 -2.19
C ILE A 27 -2.33 3.51 -2.68
N HIS A 28 -1.71 2.74 -1.77
CA HIS A 28 -1.04 1.49 -2.11
C HIS A 28 -1.94 0.49 -2.88
N LYS A 29 -3.27 0.60 -2.76
CA LYS A 29 -4.21 -0.22 -3.55
C LYS A 29 -4.23 0.17 -5.03
N PHE A 30 -4.03 1.44 -5.36
CA PHE A 30 -3.84 1.88 -6.74
C PHE A 30 -2.53 1.32 -7.33
N ALA A 31 -1.45 1.28 -6.55
CA ALA A 31 -0.18 0.71 -7.01
C ALA A 31 -0.29 -0.77 -7.39
N HIS A 32 -1.12 -1.54 -6.68
CA HIS A 32 -1.44 -2.93 -7.07
C HIS A 32 -2.12 -3.00 -8.44
N ALA A 33 -3.04 -2.08 -8.68
CA ALA A 33 -3.80 -2.00 -9.91
C ALA A 33 -2.90 -1.60 -11.09
N THR A 34 -1.95 -0.67 -10.89
CA THR A 34 -0.92 -0.36 -11.90
C THR A 34 -0.07 -1.59 -12.24
N CYS A 35 0.28 -2.44 -11.27
CA CYS A 35 0.98 -3.70 -11.55
C CYS A 35 0.13 -4.69 -12.36
N GLU A 36 -1.20 -4.67 -12.23
CA GLU A 36 -2.09 -5.49 -13.06
C GLU A 36 -2.04 -5.05 -14.52
N VAL A 37 -2.03 -3.74 -14.79
CA VAL A 37 -1.84 -3.19 -16.15
C VAL A 37 -0.50 -3.66 -16.73
N VAL A 38 0.58 -3.59 -15.95
CA VAL A 38 1.90 -4.08 -16.40
C VAL A 38 1.86 -5.57 -16.72
N LEU A 39 1.17 -6.37 -15.89
CA LEU A 39 1.04 -7.80 -16.13
C LEU A 39 0.25 -8.10 -17.40
N GLN A 40 -0.86 -7.40 -17.62
CA GLN A 40 -1.71 -7.58 -18.80
C GLN A 40 -1.02 -7.12 -20.09
N SER A 41 -0.36 -5.96 -20.07
CA SER A 41 0.23 -5.36 -21.28
C SER A 41 1.64 -5.88 -21.60
N LEU A 42 2.44 -6.25 -20.60
CA LEU A 42 3.86 -6.59 -20.77
C LEU A 42 4.22 -8.02 -20.31
N GLY A 43 3.30 -8.76 -19.69
CA GLY A 43 3.57 -10.09 -19.15
C GLY A 43 4.53 -10.11 -17.96
N ARG A 44 4.77 -8.95 -17.32
CA ARG A 44 5.70 -8.79 -16.20
C ARG A 44 4.95 -8.44 -14.91
N PRO A 45 5.44 -8.83 -13.72
CA PRO A 45 4.71 -8.58 -12.47
C PRO A 45 4.69 -7.11 -12.03
N TYR A 46 5.57 -6.26 -12.57
CA TYR A 46 5.66 -4.82 -12.30
C TYR A 46 6.58 -4.13 -13.32
N ASP A 47 6.51 -2.80 -13.39
CA ASP A 47 7.43 -1.96 -14.18
C ASP A 47 8.71 -1.75 -13.37
N LYS A 48 9.80 -2.41 -13.77
CA LYS A 48 11.07 -2.36 -13.06
C LYS A 48 11.66 -0.97 -13.19
N ASP A 49 12.01 -0.37 -12.05
CA ASP A 49 12.61 0.97 -11.93
C ASP A 49 11.80 2.12 -12.57
N GLY A 50 10.58 1.85 -13.07
CA GLY A 50 9.78 2.80 -13.85
C GLY A 50 10.25 2.95 -15.30
N GLU A 51 10.97 1.98 -15.86
CA GLU A 51 11.59 2.05 -17.19
C GLU A 51 10.59 2.23 -18.33
N VAL A 52 9.38 1.67 -18.21
CA VAL A 52 8.35 1.80 -19.26
C VAL A 52 7.57 3.10 -19.06
N ALA A 53 7.14 3.37 -17.82
CA ALA A 53 6.42 4.59 -17.50
C ALA A 53 7.23 5.87 -17.84
N SER A 54 8.56 5.84 -17.65
CA SER A 54 9.43 6.99 -17.98
C SER A 54 9.56 7.31 -19.47
N LYS A 55 9.17 6.39 -20.36
CA LYS A 55 9.21 6.60 -21.82
C LYS A 55 7.90 7.17 -22.38
N GLY A 56 6.83 7.11 -21.59
CA GLY A 56 5.52 7.59 -22.00
C GLY A 56 5.33 9.08 -21.79
N LYS A 57 4.25 9.59 -22.36
CA LYS A 57 3.72 10.93 -22.14
C LYS A 57 2.43 10.82 -21.32
N VAL A 58 2.30 11.69 -20.33
CA VAL A 58 1.09 11.76 -19.51
C VAL A 58 -0.09 12.19 -20.39
N ALA A 59 -1.16 11.41 -20.37
CA ALA A 59 -2.40 11.68 -21.09
C ALA A 59 -3.33 12.53 -20.22
N ASP A 60 -3.52 13.80 -20.58
CA ASP A 60 -4.25 14.78 -19.77
C ASP A 60 -5.70 14.37 -19.50
N MET A 61 -6.39 13.78 -20.49
CA MET A 61 -7.78 13.33 -20.35
C MET A 61 -7.93 12.22 -19.29
N LEU A 62 -7.07 11.21 -19.33
CA LEU A 62 -7.06 10.13 -18.34
C LEU A 62 -6.64 10.68 -16.97
N MET A 63 -5.61 11.53 -16.92
CA MET A 63 -5.17 12.16 -15.68
C MET A 63 -6.28 12.98 -15.02
N GLY A 64 -7.01 13.79 -15.80
CA GLY A 64 -8.16 14.56 -15.32
C GLY A 64 -9.23 13.68 -14.69
N ARG A 65 -9.60 12.60 -15.39
CA ARG A 65 -10.58 11.63 -14.89
C ARG A 65 -10.16 10.94 -13.59
N LEU A 66 -8.90 10.56 -13.47
CA LEU A 66 -8.37 9.93 -12.25
C LEU A 66 -8.41 10.93 -11.07
N LYS A 67 -8.09 12.21 -11.29
CA LYS A 67 -8.11 13.27 -10.27
C LYS A 67 -9.51 13.56 -9.72
N GLU A 68 -10.55 13.33 -10.52
CA GLU A 68 -11.95 13.56 -10.16
C GLU A 68 -12.64 12.37 -9.48
N HIS A 69 -11.91 11.27 -9.28
CA HIS A 69 -12.46 10.04 -8.69
C HIS A 69 -13.14 10.29 -7.32
N ASP A 70 -14.31 9.66 -7.12
CA ASP A 70 -15.15 9.85 -5.92
C ASP A 70 -14.45 9.51 -4.59
N PHE A 71 -13.37 8.73 -4.65
CA PHE A 71 -12.49 8.49 -3.51
C PHE A 71 -12.08 9.80 -2.82
N PHE A 72 -11.73 10.84 -3.59
CA PHE A 72 -11.25 12.11 -3.02
C PHE A 72 -12.37 12.98 -2.45
N LYS A 73 -13.64 12.69 -2.75
CA LYS A 73 -14.81 13.39 -2.18
C LYS A 73 -15.14 12.91 -0.77
N ARG A 74 -14.57 11.79 -0.33
CA ARG A 74 -14.80 11.23 1.01
C ARG A 74 -14.14 12.08 2.10
N PRO A 75 -14.77 12.22 3.29
CA PRO A 75 -14.17 12.93 4.42
C PRO A 75 -12.96 12.18 4.98
N ILE A 76 -12.02 12.92 5.59
CA ILE A 76 -10.87 12.37 6.32
C ILE A 76 -11.29 11.89 7.72
N PRO A 77 -10.76 10.76 8.24
CA PRO A 77 -9.79 9.88 7.62
C PRO A 77 -10.42 8.95 6.56
N ARG A 78 -9.70 8.71 5.46
CA ARG A 78 -10.10 7.82 4.36
C ARG A 78 -8.94 6.93 3.93
N SER A 79 -9.27 5.73 3.45
CA SER A 79 -8.33 4.79 2.82
C SER A 79 -8.91 4.30 1.51
N ALA A 80 -8.05 4.06 0.52
CA ALA A 80 -8.49 3.41 -0.70
C ALA A 80 -8.59 1.89 -0.51
N SER A 81 -9.51 1.29 -1.24
CA SER A 81 -9.79 -0.13 -1.25
C SER A 81 -9.70 -0.67 -2.68
N ARG A 82 -9.79 -2.00 -2.82
CA ARG A 82 -9.90 -2.63 -4.15
C ARG A 82 -11.19 -2.26 -4.88
N LEU A 83 -12.19 -1.72 -4.19
CA LEU A 83 -13.42 -1.25 -4.84
C LEU A 83 -13.24 0.13 -5.47
N ASP A 84 -12.22 0.88 -5.05
CA ASP A 84 -11.94 2.22 -5.56
C ASP A 84 -11.12 2.17 -6.84
N PHE A 85 -10.04 1.40 -6.80
CA PHE A 85 -9.07 1.31 -7.89
C PHE A 85 -8.71 -0.16 -8.18
N GLY A 86 -9.69 -1.05 -8.21
CA GLY A 86 -9.47 -2.46 -8.54
C GLY A 86 -9.34 -2.71 -10.04
N SER A 87 -9.14 -3.98 -10.39
CA SER A 87 -9.06 -4.45 -11.78
C SER A 87 -10.21 -3.94 -12.64
N SER A 88 -11.47 -4.10 -12.19
CA SER A 88 -12.65 -3.68 -12.96
C SER A 88 -12.76 -2.16 -13.20
N TYR A 89 -12.13 -1.34 -12.36
CA TYR A 89 -12.03 0.09 -12.63
C TYR A 89 -11.00 0.36 -13.72
N LEU A 90 -9.83 -0.28 -13.62
CA LEU A 90 -8.75 -0.12 -14.59
C LEU A 90 -9.07 -0.74 -15.94
N ASP A 91 -9.69 -1.91 -16.00
CA ASP A 91 -10.12 -2.56 -17.24
C ASP A 91 -11.00 -1.60 -18.06
N ARG A 92 -11.94 -0.91 -17.41
CA ARG A 92 -12.76 0.13 -18.04
C ARG A 92 -11.94 1.34 -18.51
N GLN A 93 -10.92 1.75 -17.75
CA GLN A 93 -10.03 2.83 -18.21
C GLN A 93 -9.18 2.37 -19.40
N MET A 94 -8.68 1.15 -19.39
CA MET A 94 -7.87 0.57 -20.48
C MET A 94 -8.69 0.39 -21.76
N GLU A 95 -9.96 0.02 -21.65
CA GLU A 95 -10.87 -0.09 -22.79
C GLU A 95 -11.15 1.29 -23.41
N GLU A 96 -11.52 2.27 -22.58
CA GLU A 96 -11.86 3.61 -23.03
C GLU A 96 -10.65 4.37 -23.59
N PHE A 97 -9.48 4.16 -22.99
CA PHE A 97 -8.20 4.75 -23.42
C PHE A 97 -7.33 3.76 -24.20
N SER A 98 -7.94 2.79 -24.90
CA SER A 98 -7.24 1.74 -25.67
C SER A 98 -6.37 2.26 -26.83
N HIS A 99 -6.58 3.53 -27.22
CA HIS A 99 -5.76 4.23 -28.21
C HIS A 99 -4.40 4.70 -27.66
N LEU A 100 -4.21 4.72 -26.34
CA LEU A 100 -2.94 5.09 -25.72
C LEU A 100 -1.93 3.95 -25.83
N SER A 101 -0.65 4.30 -25.95
CA SER A 101 0.42 3.32 -25.81
C SER A 101 0.51 2.80 -24.38
N THR A 102 1.14 1.63 -24.20
CA THR A 102 1.37 1.09 -22.85
C THR A 102 2.25 2.03 -22.03
N GLU A 103 3.23 2.65 -22.67
CA GLU A 103 4.10 3.67 -22.10
C GLU A 103 3.30 4.86 -21.58
N ASP A 104 2.42 5.46 -22.40
CA ASP A 104 1.61 6.62 -22.02
C ASP A 104 0.63 6.28 -20.89
N LEU A 105 0.02 5.10 -20.94
CA LEU A 105 -0.85 4.60 -19.89
C LEU A 105 -0.09 4.46 -18.57
N LEU A 106 1.05 3.78 -18.55
CA LEU A 106 1.86 3.59 -17.35
C LEU A 106 2.45 4.90 -16.83
N ALA A 107 2.85 5.81 -17.73
CA ALA A 107 3.27 7.16 -17.39
C ALA A 107 2.16 7.90 -16.64
N THR A 108 0.94 7.87 -17.18
CA THR A 108 -0.24 8.53 -16.60
C THR A 108 -0.66 7.94 -15.26
N LEU A 109 -0.69 6.61 -15.14
CA LEU A 109 -1.03 5.94 -13.87
C LEU A 109 0.04 6.23 -12.81
N THR A 110 1.32 6.19 -13.16
CA THR A 110 2.40 6.49 -12.21
C THR A 110 2.39 7.96 -11.79
N GLU A 111 2.09 8.86 -12.73
CA GLU A 111 1.91 10.29 -12.46
C GLU A 111 0.73 10.52 -11.50
N PHE A 112 -0.40 9.85 -11.74
CA PHE A 112 -1.54 9.91 -10.84
C PHE A 112 -1.20 9.38 -9.45
N ALA A 113 -0.42 8.32 -9.32
CA ALA A 113 0.02 7.82 -8.03
C ALA A 113 0.81 8.90 -7.26
N ALA A 114 1.74 9.61 -7.91
CA ALA A 114 2.49 10.71 -7.30
C ALA A 114 1.56 11.86 -6.84
N TYR A 115 0.65 12.29 -7.73
CA TYR A 115 -0.36 13.31 -7.42
C TYR A 115 -1.20 12.91 -6.21
N ALA A 116 -1.70 11.67 -6.21
CA ALA A 116 -2.69 11.24 -5.26
C ALA A 116 -2.09 10.86 -3.89
N ILE A 117 -0.84 10.38 -3.83
CA ILE A 117 -0.05 10.32 -2.60
C ILE A 117 0.01 11.73 -1.98
N THR A 118 0.42 12.71 -2.80
CA THR A 118 0.63 14.07 -2.31
C THR A 118 -0.66 14.74 -1.87
N ARG A 119 -1.73 14.64 -2.67
CA ARG A 119 -3.06 15.13 -2.30
C ARG A 119 -3.54 14.52 -0.99
N SER A 120 -3.32 13.22 -0.79
CA SER A 120 -3.76 12.56 0.43
C SER A 120 -2.99 13.04 1.67
N ILE A 121 -1.69 13.34 1.52
CA ILE A 121 -0.88 13.97 2.57
C ILE A 121 -1.42 15.38 2.87
N THR A 122 -1.58 16.22 1.85
CA THR A 122 -2.06 17.61 1.99
C THR A 122 -3.45 17.67 2.63
N ASP A 123 -4.37 16.80 2.22
CA ASP A 123 -5.74 16.79 2.75
C ASP A 123 -5.80 16.30 4.22
N SER A 124 -4.82 15.50 4.66
CA SER A 124 -4.85 14.83 5.96
C SER A 124 -3.97 15.48 7.03
N VAL A 125 -2.93 16.23 6.64
CA VAL A 125 -1.94 16.80 7.56
C VAL A 125 -2.17 18.30 7.72
N LYS A 126 -2.80 18.70 8.82
CA LYS A 126 -3.17 20.11 9.08
C LYS A 126 -1.98 21.07 9.22
N MET A 127 -0.86 20.61 9.80
CA MET A 127 0.34 21.42 10.06
C MET A 127 1.48 21.03 9.11
N LEU A 128 1.16 20.79 7.84
CA LEU A 128 2.16 20.36 6.86
C LEU A 128 3.29 21.38 6.67
N SER A 129 3.03 22.66 6.89
CA SER A 129 4.03 23.74 6.87
C SER A 129 5.10 23.63 7.97
N GLU A 130 4.83 22.89 9.05
CA GLU A 130 5.79 22.65 10.13
C GLU A 130 6.64 21.39 9.89
N ILE A 131 6.31 20.62 8.86
CA ILE A 131 7.05 19.42 8.47
C ILE A 131 8.16 19.83 7.51
N SER A 132 9.35 19.27 7.70
CA SER A 132 10.51 19.49 6.82
C SER A 132 10.86 18.27 5.96
N VAL A 133 10.36 17.08 6.33
CA VAL A 133 10.75 15.81 5.74
C VAL A 133 9.55 14.89 5.53
N ILE A 134 9.45 14.30 4.34
CA ILE A 134 8.56 13.16 4.03
C ILE A 134 9.43 11.92 3.81
N MET A 135 9.16 10.87 4.59
CA MET A 135 9.84 9.58 4.47
C MET A 135 9.00 8.58 3.66
N ALA A 136 9.52 8.17 2.51
CA ALA A 136 8.96 7.08 1.71
C ALA A 136 9.44 5.71 2.21
N SER A 137 8.60 4.69 2.05
CA SER A 137 8.93 3.30 2.38
C SER A 137 8.13 2.33 1.50
N GLY A 138 8.46 1.04 1.58
CA GLY A 138 7.84 0.00 0.77
C GLY A 138 8.44 -0.13 -0.63
N ARG A 139 7.90 -1.04 -1.43
CA ARG A 139 8.47 -1.39 -2.75
C ARG A 139 8.45 -0.24 -3.76
N GLY A 140 7.54 0.72 -3.60
CA GLY A 140 7.43 1.87 -4.49
C GLY A 140 8.67 2.76 -4.52
N THR A 141 9.52 2.74 -3.48
CA THR A 141 10.76 3.52 -3.45
C THR A 141 11.80 3.09 -4.49
N ARG A 142 11.65 1.88 -5.07
CA ARG A 142 12.50 1.39 -6.15
C ARG A 142 12.04 1.83 -7.54
N ASN A 143 10.86 2.42 -7.67
CA ASN A 143 10.42 2.99 -8.93
C ASN A 143 11.02 4.40 -9.05
N HIS A 144 12.12 4.54 -9.79
CA HIS A 144 12.84 5.81 -9.95
C HIS A 144 11.98 6.86 -10.63
N TYR A 145 11.15 6.45 -11.60
CA TYR A 145 10.19 7.35 -12.22
C TYR A 145 9.23 7.94 -11.18
N LEU A 146 8.50 7.11 -10.43
CA LEU A 146 7.59 7.56 -9.36
C LEU A 146 8.28 8.47 -8.34
N MET A 147 9.47 8.08 -7.88
CA MET A 147 10.25 8.86 -6.90
C MET A 147 10.67 10.22 -7.46
N SER A 148 10.93 10.32 -8.76
CA SER A 148 11.21 11.59 -9.44
C SER A 148 9.96 12.46 -9.64
N ARG A 149 8.77 11.84 -9.73
CA ARG A 149 7.50 12.57 -9.92
C ARG A 149 6.89 13.11 -8.63
N LEU A 150 7.17 12.47 -7.48
CA LEU A 150 6.64 12.90 -6.18
C LEU A 150 6.98 14.37 -5.84
N PRO A 151 8.24 14.83 -5.96
CA PRO A 151 8.59 16.23 -5.67
C PRO A 151 7.82 17.26 -6.49
N GLU A 152 7.42 16.94 -7.72
CA GLU A 152 6.69 17.86 -8.61
C GLU A 152 5.29 18.20 -8.07
N TYR A 153 4.70 17.32 -7.28
CA TYR A 153 3.40 17.54 -6.65
C TYR A 153 3.51 18.07 -5.22
N MET A 154 4.63 17.81 -4.54
CA MET A 154 4.80 18.12 -3.13
C MET A 154 4.82 19.64 -2.87
N PRO A 155 4.24 20.09 -1.76
CA PRO A 155 4.45 21.46 -1.29
C PRO A 155 5.93 21.79 -1.18
N ARG A 156 6.29 23.02 -1.55
CA ARG A 156 7.67 23.50 -1.51
C ARG A 156 8.23 23.43 -0.08
N GLY A 157 9.52 23.12 0.03
CA GLY A 157 10.23 23.07 1.31
C GLY A 157 10.23 21.70 1.99
N LEU A 158 9.47 20.73 1.47
CA LEU A 158 9.51 19.35 1.95
C LEU A 158 10.62 18.56 1.28
N ARG A 159 11.53 17.99 2.08
CA ARG A 159 12.53 17.02 1.59
C ARG A 159 11.90 15.63 1.51
N LEU A 160 11.90 15.03 0.32
CA LEU A 160 11.61 13.60 0.15
C LEU A 160 12.87 12.78 0.44
N THR A 161 12.71 11.72 1.23
CA THR A 161 13.78 10.78 1.62
C THR A 161 13.18 9.38 1.80
N THR A 162 14.00 8.35 2.02
CA THR A 162 13.52 7.02 2.38
C THR A 162 13.78 6.70 3.84
N SER A 163 13.03 5.75 4.39
CA SER A 163 13.26 5.29 5.76
C SER A 163 14.65 4.66 5.97
N ASP A 164 15.32 4.23 4.89
CA ASP A 164 16.67 3.66 4.94
C ASP A 164 17.70 4.65 5.49
N GLU A 165 17.56 5.95 5.17
CA GLU A 165 18.42 7.03 5.70
C GLU A 165 18.34 7.15 7.23
N PHE A 166 17.28 6.62 7.85
CA PHE A 166 17.05 6.64 9.29
C PHE A 166 17.26 5.25 9.95
N GLY A 167 17.90 4.33 9.23
CA GLY A 167 18.19 2.99 9.75
C GLY A 167 16.99 2.04 9.76
N VAL A 168 15.88 2.38 9.11
CA VAL A 168 14.71 1.51 8.96
C VAL A 168 14.61 1.05 7.50
N PRO A 169 14.98 -0.20 7.18
CA PRO A 169 14.96 -0.67 5.80
C PRO A 169 13.57 -0.51 5.16
N ALA A 170 13.48 0.23 4.05
CA ALA A 170 12.20 0.58 3.43
C ALA A 170 11.38 -0.64 3.05
N GLN A 171 12.05 -1.73 2.63
CA GLN A 171 11.41 -3.00 2.27
C GLN A 171 10.80 -3.76 3.45
N PHE A 172 11.26 -3.52 4.68
CA PHE A 172 10.84 -4.25 5.88
C PHE A 172 9.94 -3.43 6.80
N ARG A 173 9.67 -2.16 6.47
CA ARG A 173 8.84 -1.26 7.28
C ARG A 173 7.48 -1.86 7.66
N GLU A 174 6.84 -2.61 6.77
CA GLU A 174 5.56 -3.28 7.09
C GLU A 174 5.74 -4.47 8.04
N ALA A 175 6.79 -5.27 7.89
CA ALA A 175 7.08 -6.37 8.79
C ALA A 175 7.40 -5.86 10.20
N ILE A 176 8.21 -4.81 10.30
CA ILE A 176 8.52 -4.11 11.55
C ILE A 176 7.24 -3.59 12.21
N LYS A 177 6.36 -2.92 11.44
CA LYS A 177 5.05 -2.45 11.92
C LYS A 177 4.24 -3.60 12.54
N PHE A 178 4.13 -4.75 11.88
CA PHE A 178 3.37 -5.88 12.43
C PHE A 178 4.04 -6.49 13.67
N ALA A 179 5.37 -6.55 13.72
CA ALA A 179 6.09 -6.98 14.92
C ALA A 179 5.83 -6.03 16.10
N THR A 180 5.86 -4.72 15.88
CA THR A 180 5.51 -3.71 16.90
C THR A 180 4.07 -3.84 17.36
N LEU A 181 3.12 -4.05 16.44
CA LEU A 181 1.72 -4.26 16.79
C LEU A 181 1.55 -5.52 17.65
N ALA A 182 2.20 -6.62 17.29
CA ALA A 182 2.17 -7.88 18.06
C ALA A 182 2.78 -7.72 19.46
N TYR A 183 3.93 -7.05 19.57
CA TYR A 183 4.54 -6.71 20.86
C TYR A 183 3.58 -5.91 21.73
N ALA A 184 2.93 -4.89 21.17
CA ALA A 184 1.95 -4.10 21.90
C ALA A 184 0.74 -4.94 22.32
N THR A 185 0.23 -5.85 21.48
CA THR A 185 -0.86 -6.77 21.84
C THR A 185 -0.49 -7.67 23.02
N VAL A 186 0.71 -8.27 23.00
CA VAL A 186 1.20 -9.16 24.07
C VAL A 186 1.35 -8.40 25.39
N ASN A 187 1.79 -7.15 25.34
CA ASN A 187 1.99 -6.28 26.50
C ASN A 187 0.74 -5.44 26.87
N GLN A 188 -0.41 -5.70 26.23
CA GLN A 188 -1.67 -4.99 26.48
C GLN A 188 -1.58 -3.46 26.28
N LEU A 189 -0.70 -3.02 25.38
CA LEU A 189 -0.52 -1.62 25.02
C LEU A 189 -1.49 -1.26 23.88
N ALA A 190 -2.15 -0.11 24.00
CA ALA A 190 -2.95 0.42 22.90
C ALA A 190 -2.07 0.65 21.66
N ASN A 191 -2.51 0.19 20.50
CA ASN A 191 -1.70 0.15 19.28
C ASN A 191 -2.46 0.65 18.04
N ASN A 192 -3.53 1.42 18.27
CA ASN A 192 -4.18 2.25 17.26
C ASN A 192 -3.99 3.74 17.57
N ILE A 193 -4.11 4.57 16.54
CA ILE A 193 -4.18 6.02 16.68
C ILE A 193 -5.59 6.44 16.27
N PRO A 194 -6.46 6.88 17.20
CA PRO A 194 -7.82 7.33 16.92
C PRO A 194 -7.90 8.37 15.80
N ALA A 195 -7.02 9.38 15.84
CA ALA A 195 -6.95 10.44 14.83
C ALA A 195 -6.64 9.93 13.42
N ALA A 196 -5.87 8.84 13.29
CA ALA A 196 -5.54 8.24 11.99
C ALA A 196 -6.66 7.32 11.48
N SER A 197 -7.34 6.61 12.39
CA SER A 197 -8.26 5.52 12.05
C SER A 197 -9.75 5.90 12.09
N GLY A 198 -10.09 7.01 12.73
CA GLY A 198 -11.48 7.37 13.05
C GLY A 198 -12.07 6.55 14.20
N ALA A 199 -11.24 5.83 14.96
CA ALA A 199 -11.69 5.14 16.16
C ALA A 199 -12.09 6.15 17.25
N THR A 200 -13.08 5.82 18.07
CA THR A 200 -13.53 6.68 19.18
C THR A 200 -12.68 6.55 20.44
N ARG A 201 -11.79 5.55 20.49
CA ARG A 201 -10.92 5.28 21.65
C ARG A 201 -9.63 4.57 21.23
N PHE A 202 -8.63 4.70 22.08
CA PHE A 202 -7.47 3.83 22.06
C PHE A 202 -7.88 2.39 22.40
N GLY A 203 -7.21 1.43 21.78
CA GLY A 203 -7.52 0.02 21.91
C GLY A 203 -6.34 -0.87 21.54
N ILE A 204 -6.37 -2.07 22.09
CA ILE A 204 -5.42 -3.14 21.77
C ILE A 204 -5.96 -3.87 20.55
N LEU A 205 -5.33 -3.69 19.40
CA LEU A 205 -5.59 -4.44 18.17
C LEU A 205 -4.84 -5.77 18.19
N GLY A 206 -5.32 -6.72 17.41
CA GLY A 206 -4.73 -8.06 17.27
C GLY A 206 -5.52 -9.13 18.03
N LYS A 207 -5.20 -10.40 17.76
CA LYS A 207 -5.72 -11.56 18.48
C LYS A 207 -4.57 -12.50 18.77
N LEU A 208 -4.43 -12.93 20.02
CA LEU A 208 -3.48 -13.97 20.39
C LEU A 208 -4.09 -15.33 20.05
N VAL A 209 -3.39 -16.10 19.24
CA VAL A 209 -3.78 -17.46 18.86
C VAL A 209 -2.86 -18.43 19.59
N GLN A 210 -3.44 -19.40 20.29
CA GLN A 210 -2.65 -20.43 20.96
C GLN A 210 -1.98 -21.32 19.91
N LEU A 211 -0.72 -21.65 20.17
CA LEU A 211 0.02 -22.57 19.32
C LEU A 211 -0.64 -23.96 19.36
N PRO A 212 -0.67 -24.70 18.25
CA PRO A 212 -1.31 -26.01 18.23
C PRO A 212 -0.72 -26.99 19.27
N ARG A 213 0.54 -26.79 19.70
CA ARG A 213 1.21 -27.59 20.73
C ARG A 213 0.63 -27.44 22.13
N HIS A 214 -0.19 -26.41 22.35
CA HIS A 214 -0.90 -26.20 23.60
C HIS A 214 -2.33 -26.75 23.56
N ALA A 215 -2.74 -27.41 22.48
CA ALA A 215 -4.05 -28.05 22.40
C ALA A 215 -4.10 -29.27 23.33
N LYS A 216 -5.19 -29.37 24.12
CA LYS A 216 -5.42 -30.50 25.02
C LYS A 216 -5.52 -31.80 24.21
N GLY A 217 -4.83 -32.85 24.64
CA GLY A 217 -4.84 -34.16 23.98
C GLY A 217 -3.85 -34.32 22.83
N VAL A 218 -3.03 -33.30 22.52
CA VAL A 218 -1.90 -33.44 21.59
C VAL A 218 -0.69 -33.94 22.39
N THR A 219 -0.43 -35.25 22.36
CA THR A 219 0.66 -35.87 23.11
C THR A 219 1.99 -35.92 22.34
N GLU A 220 2.00 -35.86 21.01
CA GLU A 220 3.24 -35.93 20.22
C GLU A 220 3.07 -35.30 18.83
N TYR A 221 4.01 -34.43 18.43
CA TYR A 221 4.25 -34.09 17.01
C TYR A 221 5.04 -35.18 16.28
N ALA A 222 5.57 -36.16 17.04
CA ALA A 222 6.44 -37.23 16.56
C ALA A 222 5.78 -38.13 15.51
N ALA A 223 4.44 -38.24 15.48
CA ALA A 223 3.73 -39.05 14.50
C ALA A 223 3.93 -38.60 13.03
N TYR A 224 4.42 -37.37 12.80
CA TYR A 224 4.76 -36.88 11.46
C TYR A 224 6.27 -36.87 11.15
N GLY A 225 7.13 -37.34 12.06
CA GLY A 225 8.59 -37.41 11.84
C GLY A 225 9.28 -36.06 11.60
N VAL A 226 8.61 -34.94 11.89
CA VAL A 226 9.18 -33.60 11.76
C VAL A 226 9.40 -33.04 13.16
N GLU A 227 10.63 -33.12 13.66
CA GLU A 227 11.03 -32.27 14.77
C GLU A 227 10.94 -30.80 14.30
N PRO A 228 10.25 -29.90 15.04
CA PRO A 228 10.24 -28.50 14.69
C PRO A 228 11.62 -27.89 14.99
N THR A 229 12.52 -27.94 14.01
CA THR A 229 13.74 -27.14 14.00
C THR A 229 13.36 -25.72 13.60
N TRP A 230 13.21 -24.85 14.60
CA TRP A 230 13.22 -23.40 14.36
C TRP A 230 14.66 -22.92 14.57
N PRO A 231 15.23 -22.11 13.65
CA PRO A 231 16.49 -21.41 13.90
C PRO A 231 16.35 -20.34 14.99
#